data_AF-A0A669CQ37-F1
#
_entry.id   AF-A0A669CQ37-F1
#
_cell.length_a   1.000
_cell.length_b   1.000
_cell.length_c   1.000
_cell.angle_alpha   90.00
_cell.angle_beta   90.00
_cell.angle_gamma   90.00
#
_symmetry.space_group_name_H-M   'P 1'
#
loop_
_entity.id
_entity.type
_entity.pdbx_description
1 polymer ?
#
loop_
_entity_poly.entity_id
_entity_poly.type
_entity_poly.pdbx_seq_one_letter_code
_entity_poly.pdbx_strand_id
1 'polypeptide(L)'
;MEQEKQEKQEEQEEQEKQEKQEEQEEQEKQEKQEEQEKQEEQQEQEDQQEQQEQEKQEKQEKQEEQEEQEKQEKQEKQEETPRPWKRILSAITVLIIVTIGGVLGPILQTNESDPKSTFLSRCKKFNQYDCQKLWDAFQQAYVNKDPCKVPVEAYDPLIAAAPFKPQCNKMMFWSKTKVVVHGFTAKRKDCFVTLEDTLLGYSLNGLTWCGKKGSNDTFTTGCPRTCENNPVDSFWIRASAAYADVACGDVTAMLSGSTTTPFDPTSTFAKVEVTRFKAPKVRSLNVVMVIQKNAKSNCKNASLQKLKNALHKGITYSCKDVPESRIQECGSKPQIACRTCW
;
A
#
# COMPACT_ATOMS: atom_id res chain seq x y z
N MET A 1 -36.57 -28.27 61.16
CA MET A 1 -35.30 -28.99 61.38
C MET A 1 -34.89 -29.87 60.21
N GLU A 2 -35.64 -30.89 59.77
CA GLU A 2 -35.18 -31.76 58.65
C GLU A 2 -35.30 -31.09 57.27
N GLN A 3 -36.42 -30.38 57.02
CA GLN A 3 -36.60 -29.58 55.78
C GLN A 3 -35.60 -28.43 55.66
N GLU A 4 -35.37 -27.65 56.72
CA GLU A 4 -34.37 -26.56 56.71
C GLU A 4 -32.93 -27.06 56.51
N LYS A 5 -32.65 -28.32 56.86
CA LYS A 5 -31.34 -28.93 56.65
C LYS A 5 -31.15 -29.36 55.19
N GLN A 6 -32.23 -29.81 54.55
CA GLN A 6 -32.25 -30.16 53.14
C GLN A 6 -32.14 -28.93 52.24
N GLU A 7 -32.87 -27.86 52.55
CA GLU A 7 -32.81 -26.58 51.81
C GLU A 7 -31.41 -25.95 51.86
N LYS A 8 -30.75 -25.97 53.02
CA LYS A 8 -29.36 -25.51 53.15
C LYS A 8 -28.36 -26.37 52.38
N GLN A 9 -28.63 -27.66 52.24
CA GLN A 9 -27.77 -28.56 51.48
C GLN A 9 -27.92 -28.32 49.97
N GLU A 10 -29.15 -28.09 49.49
CA GLU A 10 -29.43 -27.73 48.09
C GLU A 10 -28.82 -26.38 47.72
N GLU A 11 -28.91 -25.36 48.59
CA GLU A 11 -28.29 -24.05 48.38
C GLU A 11 -26.74 -24.13 48.31
N GLN A 12 -26.15 -24.99 49.15
CA GLN A 12 -24.70 -25.22 49.12
C GLN A 12 -24.25 -25.96 47.86
N GLU A 13 -25.02 -26.93 47.36
CA GLU A 13 -24.73 -27.63 46.10
C GLU A 13 -24.91 -26.71 44.88
N GLU A 14 -25.84 -25.76 44.92
CA GLU A 14 -26.03 -24.76 43.86
C GLU A 14 -24.88 -23.75 43.81
N GLN A 15 -24.42 -23.28 44.98
CA GLN A 15 -23.23 -22.42 45.08
C GLN A 15 -21.97 -23.12 44.53
N GLU A 16 -21.74 -24.38 44.90
CA GLU A 16 -20.56 -25.14 44.41
C GLU A 16 -20.61 -25.36 42.89
N LYS A 17 -21.81 -25.52 42.31
CA LYS A 17 -21.97 -25.62 40.85
C LYS A 17 -21.69 -24.30 40.16
N GLN A 18 -22.14 -23.18 40.73
CA GLN A 18 -21.90 -21.86 40.18
C GLN A 18 -20.39 -21.53 40.20
N GLU A 19 -19.72 -21.81 41.31
CA GLU A 19 -18.27 -21.57 41.47
C GLU A 19 -17.44 -22.37 40.45
N LYS A 20 -17.81 -23.65 40.22
CA LYS A 20 -17.17 -24.48 39.18
C LYS A 20 -17.43 -23.97 37.76
N GLN A 21 -18.60 -23.41 37.50
CA GLN A 21 -18.91 -22.83 36.20
C GLN A 21 -18.10 -21.55 35.95
N GLU A 22 -17.96 -20.69 36.95
CA GLU A 22 -17.16 -19.47 36.88
C GLU A 22 -15.67 -19.80 36.66
N GLU A 23 -15.13 -20.80 37.36
CA GLU A 23 -13.74 -21.28 37.17
C GLU A 23 -13.51 -21.82 35.75
N GLN A 24 -14.49 -22.55 35.19
CA GLN A 24 -14.40 -23.07 33.83
C GLN A 24 -14.44 -21.94 32.77
N GLU A 25 -15.29 -20.92 32.98
CA GLU A 25 -15.34 -19.75 32.09
C GLU A 25 -14.06 -18.90 32.14
N GLU A 26 -13.40 -18.82 33.31
CA GLU A 26 -12.13 -18.14 33.46
C GLU A 26 -11.00 -18.89 32.74
N GLN A 27 -10.95 -20.22 32.86
CA GLN A 27 -10.00 -21.06 32.12
C GLN A 27 -10.18 -20.92 30.60
N GLU A 28 -11.41 -20.95 30.09
CA GLU A 28 -11.67 -20.80 28.65
C GLU A 28 -11.27 -19.40 28.14
N LYS A 29 -11.43 -18.35 28.95
CA LYS A 29 -10.95 -17.00 28.61
C LYS A 29 -9.43 -16.94 28.56
N GLN A 30 -8.75 -17.58 29.51
CA GLN A 30 -7.29 -17.62 29.54
C GLN A 30 -6.72 -18.38 28.34
N GLU A 31 -7.29 -19.54 27.98
CA GLU A 31 -6.86 -20.29 26.80
C GLU A 31 -7.05 -19.49 25.50
N LYS A 32 -8.18 -18.76 25.36
CA LYS A 32 -8.41 -17.88 24.20
C LYS A 32 -7.43 -16.72 24.13
N GLN A 33 -7.05 -16.16 25.27
CA GLN A 33 -6.04 -15.09 25.32
C GLN A 33 -4.66 -15.63 24.89
N GLU A 34 -4.25 -16.79 25.40
CA GLU A 34 -2.98 -17.42 25.00
C GLU A 34 -2.95 -17.81 23.52
N GLU A 35 -4.08 -18.28 22.96
CA GLU A 35 -4.19 -18.57 21.53
C GLU A 35 -4.08 -17.30 20.68
N GLN A 36 -4.67 -16.20 21.14
CA GLN A 36 -4.57 -14.90 20.47
C GLN A 36 -3.14 -14.35 20.49
N GLU A 37 -2.46 -14.41 21.64
CA GLU A 37 -1.06 -13.98 21.77
C GLU A 37 -0.13 -14.79 20.84
N LYS A 38 -0.32 -16.12 20.75
CA LYS A 38 0.43 -16.97 19.81
C LYS A 38 0.16 -16.63 18.35
N GLN A 39 -1.07 -16.26 18.00
CA GLN A 39 -1.40 -15.83 16.63
C GLN A 39 -0.76 -14.47 16.29
N GLU A 40 -0.71 -13.54 17.25
CA GLU A 40 -0.04 -12.25 17.08
C GLU A 40 1.47 -12.41 16.92
N GLU A 41 2.13 -13.25 17.73
CA GLU A 41 3.55 -13.57 17.59
C GLU A 41 3.88 -14.24 16.24
N GLN A 42 3.03 -15.16 15.78
CA GLN A 42 3.22 -15.81 14.49
C GLN A 42 3.06 -14.82 13.33
N GLN A 43 2.09 -13.90 13.41
CA GLN A 43 1.91 -12.86 12.41
C GLN A 43 3.10 -11.90 12.37
N GLU A 44 3.65 -11.52 13.53
CA GLU A 44 4.83 -10.66 13.60
C GLU A 44 6.07 -11.33 12.98
N GLN A 45 6.23 -12.65 13.18
CA GLN A 45 7.30 -13.42 12.54
C GLN A 45 7.15 -13.51 11.02
N GLU A 46 5.92 -13.72 10.52
CA GLU A 46 5.63 -13.73 9.08
C GLU A 46 5.91 -12.35 8.44
N ASP A 47 5.50 -11.26 9.10
CA ASP A 47 5.74 -9.90 8.63
C ASP A 47 7.25 -9.56 8.60
N GLN A 48 8.01 -10.00 9.62
CA GLN A 48 9.47 -9.84 9.65
C GLN A 48 10.16 -10.65 8.53
N GLN A 49 9.70 -11.87 8.25
CA GLN A 49 10.25 -12.69 7.17
C GLN A 49 9.97 -12.07 5.80
N GLU A 50 8.75 -11.56 5.57
CA GLU A 50 8.39 -10.88 4.32
C GLU A 50 9.25 -9.62 4.10
N GLN A 51 9.49 -8.85 5.17
CA GLN A 51 10.37 -7.67 5.10
C GLN A 51 11.82 -8.05 4.75
N GLN A 52 12.36 -9.13 5.32
CA GLN A 52 13.70 -9.62 4.98
C GLN A 52 13.80 -10.11 3.53
N GLU A 53 12.76 -10.76 3.01
CA GLU A 53 12.72 -11.19 1.60
C GLU A 53 12.67 -10.00 0.64
N GLN A 54 11.91 -8.96 0.97
CA GLN A 54 11.85 -7.71 0.20
C GLN A 54 13.21 -7.01 0.17
N GLU A 55 13.89 -6.88 1.32
CA GLU A 55 15.24 -6.30 1.38
C GLU A 55 16.26 -7.09 0.56
N LYS A 56 16.13 -8.42 0.53
CA LYS A 56 17.01 -9.29 -0.25
C LYS A 56 16.78 -9.13 -1.75
N GLN A 57 15.52 -9.01 -2.18
CA GLN A 57 15.18 -8.74 -3.58
C GLN A 57 15.71 -7.37 -4.02
N GLU A 58 15.52 -6.32 -3.21
CA GLU A 58 16.02 -4.98 -3.53
C GLU A 58 17.55 -4.94 -3.64
N LYS A 59 18.27 -5.67 -2.78
CA LYS A 59 19.74 -5.81 -2.89
C LYS A 59 20.16 -6.53 -4.16
N GLN A 60 19.42 -7.56 -4.58
CA GLN A 60 19.71 -8.29 -5.81
C GLN A 60 19.48 -7.41 -7.04
N GLU A 61 18.37 -6.67 -7.10
CA GLU A 61 18.08 -5.73 -8.20
C GLU A 61 19.17 -4.65 -8.32
N LYS A 62 19.62 -4.08 -7.20
CA LYS A 62 20.73 -3.10 -7.19
C LYS A 62 22.05 -3.70 -7.67
N GLN A 63 22.33 -4.96 -7.36
CA GLN A 63 23.54 -5.64 -7.82
C GLN A 63 23.48 -5.92 -9.33
N GLU A 64 22.33 -6.35 -9.84
CA GLU A 64 22.11 -6.55 -11.28
C GLU A 64 22.26 -5.24 -12.07
N GLU A 65 21.73 -4.12 -11.55
CA GLU A 65 21.86 -2.79 -12.16
C GLU A 65 23.33 -2.31 -12.17
N GLN A 66 24.10 -2.56 -11.09
CA GLN A 66 25.54 -2.24 -11.05
C GLN A 66 26.35 -3.07 -12.06
N GLU A 67 26.07 -4.37 -12.18
CA GLU A 67 26.74 -5.23 -13.15
C GLU A 67 26.44 -4.82 -14.61
N GLU A 68 25.23 -4.33 -14.89
CA GLU A 68 24.86 -3.81 -16.20
C GLU A 68 25.60 -2.50 -16.53
N GLN A 69 25.70 -1.58 -15.56
CA GLN A 69 26.47 -0.34 -15.70
C GLN A 69 27.97 -0.61 -15.93
N GLU A 70 28.59 -1.54 -15.20
CA GLU A 70 29.99 -1.92 -15.43
C GLU A 70 30.24 -2.51 -16.82
N LYS A 71 29.27 -3.27 -17.36
CA LYS A 71 29.36 -3.82 -18.72
C LYS A 71 29.29 -2.72 -19.78
N GLN A 72 28.43 -1.72 -19.59
CA GLN A 72 28.33 -0.57 -20.48
C GLN A 72 29.63 0.26 -20.48
N GLU A 73 30.21 0.54 -19.31
CA GLU A 73 31.46 1.31 -19.20
C GLU A 73 32.66 0.58 -19.85
N LYS A 74 32.70 -0.75 -19.77
CA LYS A 74 33.72 -1.58 -20.46
C LYS A 74 33.57 -1.58 -21.97
N GLN A 75 32.33 -1.47 -22.49
CA GLN A 75 32.07 -1.37 -23.93
C GLN A 75 32.50 -0.01 -24.49
N GLU A 76 32.20 1.09 -23.79
CA GLU A 76 32.64 2.44 -24.21
C GLU A 76 34.19 2.55 -24.25
N LYS A 77 34.89 1.95 -23.28
CA LYS A 77 36.37 1.92 -23.27
C LYS A 77 37.01 1.08 -24.38
N GLN A 78 36.29 0.17 -25.02
CA GLN A 78 36.80 -0.62 -26.15
C GLN A 78 36.68 0.11 -27.50
N GLU A 79 35.74 1.06 -27.65
CA GLU A 79 35.61 1.85 -28.88
C GLU A 79 36.69 2.95 -29.03
N GLU A 80 37.34 3.38 -27.93
CA GLU A 80 38.39 4.42 -27.96
C GLU A 80 39.83 3.90 -28.12
N THR A 81 40.09 2.94 -29.02
CA THR A 81 41.47 2.57 -29.38
C THR A 81 41.81 2.83 -30.86
N PRO A 82 42.62 3.87 -31.19
CA PRO A 82 43.07 4.13 -32.56
C PRO A 82 44.42 3.44 -32.87
N ARG A 83 44.58 2.93 -34.11
CA ARG A 83 45.84 2.35 -34.62
C ARG A 83 46.86 3.43 -35.04
N PRO A 84 48.18 3.15 -35.00
CA PRO A 84 49.21 4.18 -34.84
C PRO A 84 50.05 4.46 -36.08
N TRP A 85 50.47 5.72 -36.29
CA TRP A 85 51.84 6.01 -36.76
C TRP A 85 52.36 7.42 -36.38
N LYS A 86 53.32 7.39 -35.45
CA LYS A 86 54.60 8.13 -35.38
C LYS A 86 54.68 9.64 -35.04
N ARG A 87 55.20 9.83 -33.80
CA ARG A 87 56.32 10.70 -33.34
C ARG A 87 55.98 12.20 -33.17
N ILE A 88 56.25 12.88 -32.05
CA ILE A 88 57.53 13.11 -31.32
C ILE A 88 57.25 13.73 -29.92
N LEU A 89 57.92 13.19 -28.86
CA LEU A 89 58.50 13.77 -27.60
C LEU A 89 57.80 14.96 -26.88
N SER A 90 57.66 15.07 -25.54
CA SER A 90 58.60 14.83 -24.42
C SER A 90 57.83 14.94 -23.07
N ALA A 91 57.69 13.87 -22.28
CA ALA A 91 58.30 13.64 -20.96
C ALA A 91 58.28 14.81 -19.95
N ILE A 92 57.64 14.63 -18.77
CA ILE A 92 58.24 14.77 -17.42
C ILE A 92 57.25 14.30 -16.31
N THR A 93 57.72 13.28 -15.59
CA THR A 93 57.43 12.79 -14.21
C THR A 93 56.08 12.21 -13.79
N VAL A 94 56.10 10.88 -13.69
CA VAL A 94 55.37 10.01 -12.74
C VAL A 94 56.08 10.02 -11.38
N LEU A 95 55.37 9.58 -10.32
CA LEU A 95 55.79 9.09 -8.98
C LEU A 95 55.60 10.15 -7.85
N ILE A 96 55.10 9.88 -6.64
CA ILE A 96 54.72 8.66 -5.90
C ILE A 96 53.96 9.08 -4.63
N ILE A 97 52.87 8.37 -4.30
CA ILE A 97 52.50 7.79 -2.99
C ILE A 97 52.61 8.65 -1.69
N VAL A 98 51.42 8.87 -1.11
CA VAL A 98 51.02 8.77 0.32
C VAL A 98 51.76 9.61 1.36
N THR A 99 51.05 10.60 1.90
CA THR A 99 51.09 10.93 3.33
C THR A 99 49.67 10.88 3.90
N ILE A 100 49.50 9.96 4.84
CA ILE A 100 48.31 9.70 5.65
C ILE A 100 48.00 10.93 6.52
N GLY A 101 46.75 11.38 6.51
CA GLY A 101 46.21 12.36 7.45
C GLY A 101 44.70 12.38 7.31
N GLY A 102 44.02 11.64 8.19
CA GLY A 102 42.63 11.23 7.99
C GLY A 102 41.61 12.36 7.88
N VAL A 103 40.55 12.06 7.13
CA VAL A 103 39.19 12.42 7.51
C VAL A 103 38.33 11.23 7.13
N LEU A 104 37.54 10.78 8.09
CA LEU A 104 36.42 9.84 7.95
C LEU A 104 35.79 9.95 6.56
N GLY A 105 35.90 8.88 5.77
CA GLY A 105 35.07 8.76 4.58
C GLY A 105 33.63 8.90 5.05
N PRO A 106 32.83 9.83 4.48
CA PRO A 106 31.45 9.95 4.88
C PRO A 106 30.84 8.58 4.65
N ILE A 107 30.34 8.00 5.75
CA ILE A 107 29.27 7.02 5.69
C ILE A 107 28.32 7.57 4.64
N LEU A 108 28.12 6.83 3.55
CA LEU A 108 26.99 7.06 2.66
C LEU A 108 25.76 6.89 3.56
N GLN A 109 25.38 7.99 4.22
CA GLN A 109 24.03 8.20 4.69
C GLN A 109 23.21 8.08 3.41
N THR A 110 22.51 6.97 3.29
CA THR A 110 21.41 6.89 2.33
C THR A 110 20.52 8.07 2.66
N ASN A 111 20.59 9.13 1.84
CA ASN A 111 19.73 10.29 1.96
C ASN A 111 18.31 9.72 1.97
N GLU A 112 17.67 9.73 3.13
CA GLU A 112 16.22 9.60 3.19
C GLU A 112 15.71 10.73 2.31
N SER A 113 15.28 10.39 1.09
CA SER A 113 15.01 11.39 0.05
C SER A 113 13.95 12.34 0.59
N ASP A 114 14.29 13.62 0.74
CA ASP A 114 13.40 14.66 1.21
C ASP A 114 12.02 14.53 0.54
N PRO A 115 10.89 14.41 1.28
CA PRO A 115 9.57 14.18 0.71
C PRO A 115 9.18 15.19 -0.36
N LYS A 116 9.62 16.45 -0.20
CA LYS A 116 9.39 17.49 -1.20
C LYS A 116 10.11 17.17 -2.49
N SER A 117 11.40 16.86 -2.44
CA SER A 117 12.19 16.47 -3.61
C SER A 117 11.57 15.27 -4.34
N THR A 118 11.13 14.24 -3.60
CA THR A 118 10.51 13.03 -4.17
C THR A 118 9.17 13.35 -4.81
N PHE A 119 8.32 14.12 -4.14
CA PHE A 119 7.05 14.58 -4.72
C PHE A 119 7.26 15.37 -6.00
N LEU A 120 8.16 16.37 -5.99
CA LEU A 120 8.41 17.23 -7.14
C LEU A 120 8.97 16.42 -8.32
N SER A 121 9.88 15.48 -8.07
CA SER A 121 10.42 14.57 -9.09
C SER A 121 9.32 13.72 -9.73
N ARG A 122 8.45 13.12 -8.92
CA ARG A 122 7.34 12.28 -9.40
C ARG A 122 6.26 13.10 -10.13
N CYS A 123 5.90 14.26 -9.59
CA CYS A 123 4.90 15.14 -10.19
C CYS A 123 5.34 15.65 -11.56
N LYS A 124 6.64 15.94 -11.77
CA LYS A 124 7.17 16.40 -13.07
C LYS A 124 6.98 15.40 -14.20
N LYS A 125 6.66 14.13 -13.92
CA LYS A 125 6.25 13.16 -14.96
C LYS A 125 4.88 13.51 -15.57
N PHE A 126 4.12 14.40 -14.94
CA PHE A 126 2.83 14.90 -15.39
C PHE A 126 2.96 16.38 -15.83
N ASN A 127 3.49 16.59 -17.04
CA ASN A 127 3.87 17.90 -17.61
C ASN A 127 2.77 19.00 -17.63
N GLN A 128 1.53 18.68 -17.28
CA GLN A 128 0.38 19.60 -17.34
C GLN A 128 0.12 20.35 -16.02
N TYR A 129 0.94 20.15 -14.98
CA TYR A 129 0.70 20.73 -13.65
C TYR A 129 1.88 21.55 -13.13
N ASP A 130 1.54 22.59 -12.38
CA ASP A 130 2.50 23.37 -11.59
C ASP A 130 2.81 22.60 -10.29
N CYS A 131 3.84 21.76 -10.35
CA CYS A 131 4.21 20.88 -9.25
C CYS A 131 4.59 21.62 -7.96
N GLN A 132 5.11 22.84 -8.07
CA GLN A 132 5.41 23.64 -6.88
C GLN A 132 4.11 24.09 -6.20
N LYS A 133 3.13 24.59 -6.97
CA LYS A 133 1.81 24.93 -6.41
C LYS A 133 1.09 23.72 -5.81
N LEU A 134 1.20 22.54 -6.43
CA LEU A 134 0.62 21.32 -5.86
C LEU A 134 1.31 20.93 -4.55
N TRP A 135 2.63 21.03 -4.48
CA TRP A 135 3.35 20.82 -3.22
C TRP A 135 2.90 21.81 -2.14
N ASP A 136 2.72 23.09 -2.50
CA ASP A 136 2.30 24.13 -1.57
C ASP A 136 0.87 23.89 -1.04
N ALA A 137 -0.05 23.48 -1.92
CA ALA A 137 -1.40 23.06 -1.51
C ALA A 137 -1.38 21.79 -0.65
N PHE A 138 -0.48 20.84 -0.95
CA PHE A 138 -0.32 19.62 -0.17
C PHE A 138 0.18 19.89 1.25
N GLN A 139 1.26 20.66 1.40
CA GLN A 139 1.84 20.93 2.72
C GLN A 139 0.88 21.73 3.62
N GLN A 140 0.09 22.64 3.04
CA GLN A 140 -0.92 23.43 3.77
C GLN A 140 -1.92 22.57 4.56
N ALA A 141 -2.14 21.32 4.14
CA ALA A 141 -3.04 20.41 4.82
C ALA A 141 -2.54 20.03 6.23
N TYR A 142 -1.23 20.00 6.49
CA TYR A 142 -0.68 19.44 7.73
C TYR A 142 0.40 20.29 8.41
N VAL A 143 1.09 21.20 7.72
CA VAL A 143 2.14 22.04 8.34
C VAL A 143 1.53 22.95 9.42
N ASN A 144 2.27 23.17 10.50
CA ASN A 144 1.82 23.90 11.68
C ASN A 144 0.51 23.35 12.31
N LYS A 145 0.20 22.07 12.08
CA LYS A 145 -0.95 21.38 12.71
C LYS A 145 -0.49 20.30 13.68
N ASP A 146 -1.40 19.95 14.57
CA ASP A 146 -1.27 18.74 15.39
C ASP A 146 -1.37 17.52 14.47
N PRO A 147 -0.36 16.64 14.44
CA PRO A 147 -0.31 15.52 13.50
C PRO A 147 -1.37 14.44 13.79
N CYS A 148 -2.18 14.56 14.84
CA CYS A 148 -3.35 13.72 15.08
C CYS A 148 -4.69 14.43 14.86
N LYS A 149 -4.68 15.68 14.37
CA LYS A 149 -5.88 16.49 14.14
C LYS A 149 -5.87 17.13 12.76
N VAL A 150 -5.46 16.37 11.75
CA VAL A 150 -5.56 16.77 10.35
C VAL A 150 -6.82 16.16 9.77
N PRO A 151 -7.92 16.92 9.56
CA PRO A 151 -9.14 16.36 9.00
C PRO A 151 -8.98 16.01 7.51
N VAL A 152 -9.81 15.09 7.02
CA VAL A 152 -9.86 14.65 5.61
C VAL A 152 -10.02 15.83 4.65
N GLU A 153 -10.85 16.81 5.01
CA GLU A 153 -11.14 18.02 4.24
C GLU A 153 -9.94 18.96 4.12
N ALA A 154 -8.91 18.80 4.96
CA ALA A 154 -7.69 19.61 4.87
C ALA A 154 -6.99 19.46 3.51
N TYR A 155 -7.23 18.35 2.80
CA TYR A 155 -6.69 18.09 1.46
C TYR A 155 -7.62 18.52 0.31
N ASP A 156 -8.80 19.08 0.58
CA ASP A 156 -9.70 19.58 -0.47
C ASP A 156 -9.02 20.54 -1.46
N PRO A 157 -8.21 21.53 -1.03
CA PRO A 157 -7.52 22.43 -1.95
C PRO A 157 -6.57 21.69 -2.90
N LEU A 158 -5.87 20.65 -2.42
CA LEU A 158 -4.99 19.82 -3.24
C LEU A 158 -5.79 19.03 -4.29
N ILE A 159 -6.90 18.40 -3.87
CA ILE A 159 -7.78 17.67 -4.79
C ILE A 159 -8.36 18.61 -5.86
N ALA A 160 -8.75 19.83 -5.48
CA ALA A 160 -9.26 20.83 -6.41
C ALA A 160 -8.18 21.31 -7.41
N ALA A 161 -6.93 21.40 -6.98
CA ALA A 161 -5.81 21.81 -7.83
C ALA A 161 -5.37 20.71 -8.83
N ALA A 162 -5.56 19.44 -8.48
CA ALA A 162 -5.27 18.29 -9.33
C ALA A 162 -6.43 17.27 -9.34
N PRO A 163 -7.58 17.62 -9.96
CA PRO A 163 -8.75 16.77 -9.93
C PRO A 163 -8.50 15.47 -10.70
N PHE A 164 -8.99 14.35 -10.15
CA PHE A 164 -8.95 13.06 -10.81
C PHE A 164 -9.81 13.10 -12.09
N LYS A 165 -9.29 12.51 -13.16
CA LYS A 165 -10.01 12.43 -14.44
C LYS A 165 -10.69 11.05 -14.54
N PRO A 166 -11.96 10.97 -15.00
CA PRO A 166 -12.63 9.71 -15.22
C PRO A 166 -11.89 8.87 -16.27
N GLN A 167 -11.67 7.59 -15.98
CA GLN A 167 -11.05 6.62 -16.90
C GLN A 167 -12.04 5.46 -17.13
N CYS A 168 -13.17 5.77 -17.77
CA CYS A 168 -14.31 4.84 -17.80
C CYS A 168 -13.94 3.46 -18.33
N ASN A 169 -14.48 2.44 -17.67
CA ASN A 169 -14.21 1.02 -17.93
C ASN A 169 -12.77 0.53 -17.61
N LYS A 170 -11.89 1.41 -17.10
CA LYS A 170 -10.49 1.08 -16.74
C LYS A 170 -10.17 1.35 -15.27
N MET A 171 -11.07 1.99 -14.51
CA MET A 171 -10.81 2.29 -13.11
C MET A 171 -10.82 1.02 -12.28
N MET A 172 -9.71 0.79 -11.58
CA MET A 172 -9.48 -0.36 -10.73
C MET A 172 -9.24 0.09 -9.28
N PHE A 173 -9.95 -0.55 -8.38
CA PHE A 173 -9.82 -0.45 -6.94
C PHE A 173 -9.22 -1.75 -6.41
N TRP A 174 -8.72 -1.73 -5.18
CA TRP A 174 -8.10 -2.90 -4.60
C TRP A 174 -8.18 -2.87 -3.07
N SER A 175 -8.18 -4.05 -2.45
CA SER A 175 -8.14 -4.17 -0.99
C SER A 175 -7.29 -5.38 -0.61
N LYS A 176 -6.23 -5.13 0.16
CA LYS A 176 -5.25 -6.13 0.61
C LYS A 176 -4.57 -6.90 -0.54
N THR A 177 -4.44 -6.27 -1.72
CA THR A 177 -3.85 -6.85 -2.95
C THR A 177 -2.85 -5.90 -3.63
N LYS A 178 -2.27 -4.95 -2.88
CA LYS A 178 -1.37 -3.89 -3.38
C LYS A 178 -0.27 -4.40 -4.30
N VAL A 179 0.44 -5.45 -3.87
CA VAL A 179 1.56 -6.03 -4.61
C VAL A 179 1.10 -6.59 -5.95
N VAL A 180 0.03 -7.39 -5.94
CA VAL A 180 -0.51 -8.06 -7.13
C VAL A 180 -1.05 -7.03 -8.13
N VAL A 181 -1.84 -6.07 -7.66
CA VAL A 181 -2.47 -5.08 -8.53
C VAL A 181 -1.43 -4.17 -9.20
N HIS A 182 -0.43 -3.69 -8.45
CA HIS A 182 0.61 -2.83 -9.01
C HIS A 182 1.61 -3.61 -9.88
N GLY A 183 1.92 -4.84 -9.53
CA GLY A 183 2.71 -5.72 -10.41
C GLY A 183 2.04 -5.94 -11.77
N PHE A 184 0.70 -5.97 -11.79
CA PHE A 184 -0.09 -6.04 -13.02
C PHE A 184 -0.16 -4.69 -13.75
N THR A 185 -0.57 -3.59 -13.10
CA THR A 185 -0.75 -2.29 -13.78
C THR A 185 0.55 -1.65 -14.24
N ALA A 186 1.68 -1.93 -13.57
CA ALA A 186 2.99 -1.50 -14.03
C ALA A 186 3.35 -2.08 -15.41
N LYS A 187 2.97 -3.33 -15.67
CA LYS A 187 3.22 -4.04 -16.94
C LYS A 187 2.11 -3.79 -17.98
N ARG A 188 0.87 -3.54 -17.53
CA ARG A 188 -0.33 -3.40 -18.36
C ARG A 188 -1.00 -2.03 -18.19
N LYS A 189 -0.23 -0.97 -18.43
CA LYS A 189 -0.69 0.44 -18.37
C LYS A 189 -1.86 0.75 -19.30
N ASP A 190 -2.07 -0.09 -20.32
CA ASP A 190 -3.18 0.00 -21.27
C ASP A 190 -4.52 -0.44 -20.68
N CYS A 191 -4.49 -1.32 -19.66
CA CYS A 191 -5.67 -2.04 -19.19
C CYS A 191 -6.46 -1.30 -18.11
N PHE A 192 -5.81 -1.03 -16.99
CA PHE A 192 -6.47 -0.50 -15.80
C PHE A 192 -5.63 0.59 -15.16
N VAL A 193 -6.30 1.46 -14.42
CA VAL A 193 -5.72 2.59 -13.70
C VAL A 193 -6.15 2.44 -12.25
N THR A 194 -5.20 2.39 -11.31
CA THR A 194 -5.49 2.52 -9.88
C THR A 194 -5.34 3.96 -9.43
N LEU A 195 -5.68 4.25 -8.16
CA LEU A 195 -5.44 5.56 -7.57
C LEU A 195 -3.95 5.96 -7.68
N GLU A 196 -3.05 5.01 -7.45
CA GLU A 196 -1.59 5.17 -7.47
C GLU A 196 -1.01 5.38 -8.87
N ASP A 197 -1.77 5.13 -9.94
CA ASP A 197 -1.39 5.46 -11.32
C ASP A 197 -1.71 6.92 -11.70
N THR A 198 -2.43 7.64 -10.85
CA THR A 198 -2.80 9.05 -11.04
C THR A 198 -1.71 9.98 -10.49
N LEU A 199 -1.75 11.29 -10.82
CA LEU A 199 -0.73 12.24 -10.37
C LEU A 199 -0.54 12.24 -8.85
N LEU A 200 -1.63 12.43 -8.09
CA LEU A 200 -1.55 12.56 -6.64
C LEU A 200 -1.19 11.23 -5.99
N GLY A 201 -1.81 10.13 -6.43
CA GLY A 201 -1.50 8.80 -5.94
C GLY A 201 -0.04 8.42 -6.21
N TYR A 202 0.43 8.57 -7.45
CA TYR A 202 1.82 8.26 -7.83
C TYR A 202 2.83 9.10 -7.05
N SER A 203 2.59 10.41 -6.94
CA SER A 203 3.54 11.32 -6.31
C SER A 203 3.69 11.09 -4.82
N LEU A 204 2.63 10.63 -4.14
CA LEU A 204 2.60 10.42 -2.69
C LEU A 204 2.65 8.96 -2.25
N ASN A 205 2.63 7.99 -3.18
CA ASN A 205 2.67 6.56 -2.85
C ASN A 205 3.94 6.20 -2.08
N GLY A 206 3.76 5.50 -0.95
CA GLY A 206 4.84 5.04 -0.08
C GLY A 206 5.55 6.15 0.71
N LEU A 207 5.11 7.41 0.62
CA LEU A 207 5.66 8.47 1.46
C LEU A 207 4.96 8.50 2.81
N THR A 208 5.69 8.96 3.83
CA THR A 208 5.15 9.31 5.16
C THR A 208 5.44 10.78 5.42
N TRP A 209 4.46 11.50 5.96
CA TRP A 209 4.60 12.90 6.29
C TRP A 209 3.71 13.30 7.46
N CYS A 210 4.19 14.27 8.24
CA CYS A 210 3.38 14.96 9.22
C CYS A 210 3.91 16.36 9.49
N GLY A 211 3.07 17.19 10.10
CA GLY A 211 3.47 18.49 10.63
C GLY A 211 3.67 18.44 12.14
N LYS A 212 4.05 19.58 12.70
CA LYS A 212 4.11 19.79 14.14
C LYS A 212 3.57 21.18 14.46
N LYS A 213 2.69 21.27 15.46
CA LYS A 213 2.15 22.55 15.92
C LYS A 213 3.30 23.49 16.31
N GLY A 214 3.30 24.70 15.74
CA GLY A 214 4.36 25.69 15.91
C GLY A 214 5.55 25.57 14.96
N SER A 215 5.57 24.58 14.05
CA SER A 215 6.60 24.43 13.01
C SER A 215 5.98 24.40 11.62
N ASN A 216 6.66 25.01 10.66
CA ASN A 216 6.28 24.99 9.25
C ASN A 216 7.00 23.89 8.46
N ASP A 217 7.72 23.00 9.15
CA ASP A 217 8.47 21.92 8.54
C ASP A 217 7.59 20.70 8.27
N THR A 218 8.02 19.89 7.30
CA THR A 218 7.49 18.54 7.07
C THR A 218 8.42 17.53 7.73
N PHE A 219 7.85 16.63 8.53
CA PHE A 219 8.57 15.55 9.21
C PHE A 219 8.23 14.21 8.57
N THR A 220 9.21 13.33 8.40
CA THR A 220 9.03 11.92 7.96
C THR A 220 9.13 10.93 9.12
N THR A 221 9.76 11.36 10.21
CA THR A 221 9.99 10.57 11.42
C THR A 221 9.15 11.11 12.57
N GLY A 222 8.79 10.24 13.52
CA GLY A 222 7.93 10.62 14.65
C GLY A 222 6.49 10.95 14.27
N CYS A 223 6.04 10.56 13.06
CA CYS A 223 4.67 10.73 12.65
C CYS A 223 3.76 9.67 13.29
N PRO A 224 2.61 10.07 13.88
CA PRO A 224 1.70 9.14 14.51
C PRO A 224 0.98 8.29 13.46
N ARG A 225 0.88 6.97 13.72
CA ARG A 225 0.20 6.00 12.83
C ARG A 225 -1.14 5.51 13.36
N THR A 226 -1.41 5.67 14.65
CA THR A 226 -2.56 5.02 15.32
C THR A 226 -3.69 5.99 15.65
N CYS A 227 -3.52 7.29 15.42
CA CYS A 227 -4.58 8.26 15.64
C CYS A 227 -5.45 8.42 14.38
N GLU A 228 -6.76 8.55 14.61
CA GLU A 228 -7.81 8.53 13.59
C GLU A 228 -7.59 9.54 12.46
N ASN A 229 -7.16 10.77 12.80
CA ASN A 229 -6.99 11.87 11.87
C ASN A 229 -5.51 12.24 11.67
N ASN A 230 -4.69 11.23 11.38
CA ASN A 230 -3.31 11.48 10.96
C ASN A 230 -3.27 11.97 9.48
N PRO A 231 -2.25 12.76 9.09
CA PRO A 231 -2.15 13.36 7.76
C PRO A 231 -2.17 12.36 6.61
N VAL A 232 -1.54 11.20 6.77
CA VAL A 232 -1.40 10.20 5.70
C VAL A 232 -2.74 9.53 5.43
N ASP A 233 -3.40 9.02 6.47
CA ASP A 233 -4.71 8.39 6.33
C ASP A 233 -5.76 9.38 5.83
N SER A 234 -5.73 10.61 6.35
CA SER A 234 -6.65 11.66 5.92
C SER A 234 -6.49 11.99 4.43
N PHE A 235 -5.26 12.00 3.92
CA PHE A 235 -5.00 12.17 2.49
C PHE A 235 -5.55 10.99 1.69
N TRP A 236 -5.23 9.75 2.07
CA TRP A 236 -5.65 8.58 1.30
C TRP A 236 -7.17 8.40 1.31
N ILE A 237 -7.83 8.65 2.45
CA ILE A 237 -9.30 8.70 2.53
C ILE A 237 -9.85 9.75 1.57
N ARG A 238 -9.27 10.95 1.56
CA ARG A 238 -9.75 12.04 0.69
C ARG A 238 -9.52 11.74 -0.79
N ALA A 239 -8.36 11.18 -1.13
CA ALA A 239 -7.98 10.81 -2.50
C ALA A 239 -8.82 9.65 -3.02
N SER A 240 -9.02 8.60 -2.22
CA SER A 240 -9.95 7.48 -2.49
C SER A 240 -11.37 7.99 -2.74
N ALA A 241 -11.84 8.94 -1.92
CA ALA A 241 -13.15 9.56 -2.12
C ALA A 241 -13.27 10.24 -3.48
N ALA A 242 -12.33 11.13 -3.84
CA ALA A 242 -12.39 11.83 -5.12
C ALA A 242 -12.17 10.90 -6.33
N TYR A 243 -11.34 9.88 -6.18
CA TYR A 243 -11.15 8.87 -7.23
C TYR A 243 -12.42 8.06 -7.45
N ALA A 244 -13.10 7.64 -6.39
CA ALA A 244 -14.38 6.95 -6.49
C ALA A 244 -15.51 7.84 -7.03
N ASP A 245 -15.52 9.15 -6.72
CA ASP A 245 -16.51 10.10 -7.24
C ASP A 245 -16.45 10.23 -8.78
N VAL A 246 -15.26 10.04 -9.38
CA VAL A 246 -15.09 10.07 -10.84
C VAL A 246 -15.27 8.70 -11.52
N ALA A 247 -15.57 7.64 -10.75
CA ALA A 247 -15.83 6.30 -11.25
C ALA A 247 -16.93 6.28 -12.33
N CYS A 248 -16.70 5.54 -13.41
CA CYS A 248 -17.66 5.41 -14.51
C CYS A 248 -17.50 4.13 -15.34
N GLY A 249 -18.59 3.69 -15.96
CA GLY A 249 -18.63 2.49 -16.77
C GLY A 249 -18.51 1.22 -15.93
N ASP A 250 -17.74 0.26 -16.41
CA ASP A 250 -17.41 -0.97 -15.68
C ASP A 250 -16.19 -0.73 -14.78
N VAL A 251 -16.38 -0.69 -13.46
CA VAL A 251 -15.27 -0.61 -12.52
C VAL A 251 -14.84 -2.01 -12.09
N THR A 252 -13.57 -2.17 -11.75
CA THR A 252 -13.01 -3.44 -11.28
C THR A 252 -12.46 -3.29 -9.88
N ALA A 253 -12.63 -4.29 -9.01
CA ALA A 253 -11.99 -4.34 -7.70
C ALA A 253 -11.23 -5.63 -7.51
N MET A 254 -9.93 -5.56 -7.19
CA MET A 254 -9.11 -6.72 -6.88
C MET A 254 -9.10 -6.97 -5.37
N LEU A 255 -9.70 -8.07 -4.91
CA LEU A 255 -9.83 -8.41 -3.49
C LEU A 255 -9.00 -9.65 -3.14
N SER A 256 -8.54 -9.74 -1.89
CA SER A 256 -7.66 -10.84 -1.45
C SER A 256 -8.45 -12.04 -0.93
N GLY A 257 -8.25 -13.20 -1.58
CA GLY A 257 -8.74 -14.50 -1.12
C GLY A 257 -7.96 -15.05 0.07
N SER A 258 -6.80 -14.48 0.42
CA SER A 258 -5.96 -14.92 1.55
C SER A 258 -6.51 -14.49 2.91
N THR A 259 -7.54 -13.65 2.91
CA THR A 259 -8.23 -13.17 4.11
C THR A 259 -9.54 -13.92 4.34
N THR A 260 -9.98 -14.10 5.58
CA THR A 260 -11.28 -14.69 5.91
C THR A 260 -12.45 -13.75 5.57
N THR A 261 -12.17 -12.45 5.48
CA THR A 261 -13.15 -11.40 5.17
C THR A 261 -12.64 -10.51 4.02
N PRO A 262 -12.76 -10.95 2.75
CA PRO A 262 -12.30 -10.19 1.59
C PRO A 262 -12.94 -8.81 1.44
N PHE A 263 -14.18 -8.66 1.91
CA PHE A 263 -14.86 -7.37 2.03
C PHE A 263 -15.01 -6.98 3.50
N ASP A 264 -14.00 -6.27 4.00
CA ASP A 264 -13.98 -5.75 5.35
C ASP A 264 -14.74 -4.42 5.43
N PRO A 265 -15.85 -4.33 6.19
CA PRO A 265 -16.65 -3.10 6.32
C PRO A 265 -15.89 -1.95 6.99
N THR A 266 -14.73 -2.20 7.58
CA THR A 266 -13.87 -1.17 8.16
C THR A 266 -12.87 -0.56 7.19
N SER A 267 -12.64 -1.23 6.04
CA SER A 267 -11.67 -0.80 5.03
C SER A 267 -12.08 0.48 4.29
N THR A 268 -11.09 1.21 3.77
CA THR A 268 -11.31 2.37 2.88
C THR A 268 -12.14 2.01 1.66
N PHE A 269 -11.88 0.85 1.04
CA PHE A 269 -12.69 0.35 -0.08
C PHE A 269 -14.18 0.26 0.29
N ALA A 270 -14.51 -0.29 1.45
CA ALA A 270 -15.90 -0.44 1.90
C ALA A 270 -16.54 0.88 2.35
N LYS A 271 -15.88 1.64 3.24
CA LYS A 271 -16.44 2.85 3.85
C LYS A 271 -16.50 4.04 2.88
N VAL A 272 -15.47 4.17 2.04
CA VAL A 272 -15.24 5.38 1.24
C VAL A 272 -15.56 5.14 -0.22
N GLU A 273 -15.00 4.11 -0.83
CA GLU A 273 -15.00 3.98 -2.29
C GLU A 273 -16.33 3.41 -2.80
N VAL A 274 -16.76 2.27 -2.25
CA VAL A 274 -18.01 1.58 -2.67
C VAL A 274 -19.24 2.46 -2.51
N THR A 275 -19.31 3.24 -1.43
CA THR A 275 -20.47 4.11 -1.13
C THR A 275 -20.63 5.26 -2.14
N ARG A 276 -19.56 5.58 -2.87
CA ARG A 276 -19.49 6.65 -3.88
C ARG A 276 -19.80 6.19 -5.29
N PHE A 277 -19.84 4.88 -5.55
CA PHE A 277 -20.29 4.38 -6.86
C PHE A 277 -21.77 4.67 -7.06
N LYS A 278 -22.11 5.51 -8.04
CA LYS A 278 -23.50 5.89 -8.36
C LYS A 278 -23.90 5.42 -9.75
N ALA A 279 -25.06 4.78 -9.86
CA ALA A 279 -25.72 4.52 -11.13
C ALA A 279 -26.42 5.80 -11.63
N PRO A 280 -26.55 6.02 -12.97
CA PRO A 280 -26.10 5.14 -14.05
C PRO A 280 -24.63 5.35 -14.46
N LYS A 281 -23.90 6.26 -13.80
CA LYS A 281 -22.51 6.59 -14.16
C LYS A 281 -21.60 5.37 -14.04
N VAL A 282 -21.68 4.64 -12.94
CA VAL A 282 -21.11 3.30 -12.77
C VAL A 282 -22.18 2.28 -13.18
N ARG A 283 -21.83 1.41 -14.13
CA ARG A 283 -22.72 0.37 -14.67
C ARG A 283 -22.53 -0.96 -13.96
N SER A 284 -21.28 -1.35 -13.72
CA SER A 284 -20.95 -2.61 -13.08
C SER A 284 -19.74 -2.50 -12.15
N LEU A 285 -19.74 -3.29 -11.08
CA LEU A 285 -18.57 -3.63 -10.30
C LEU A 285 -18.20 -5.09 -10.58
N ASN A 286 -17.00 -5.29 -11.14
CA ASN A 286 -16.42 -6.61 -11.38
C ASN A 286 -15.36 -6.90 -10.31
N VAL A 287 -15.64 -7.84 -9.41
CA VAL A 287 -14.69 -8.29 -8.41
C VAL A 287 -13.79 -9.37 -9.01
N VAL A 288 -12.48 -9.14 -8.93
CA VAL A 288 -11.44 -10.13 -9.21
C VAL A 288 -10.92 -10.61 -7.87
N MET A 289 -11.33 -11.80 -7.45
CA MET A 289 -10.87 -12.42 -6.21
C MET A 289 -9.54 -13.12 -6.48
N VAL A 290 -8.46 -12.61 -5.90
CA VAL A 290 -7.12 -13.18 -6.05
C VAL A 290 -7.01 -14.44 -5.21
N ILE A 291 -6.86 -15.59 -5.86
CA ILE A 291 -6.70 -16.88 -5.21
C ILE A 291 -5.21 -17.24 -5.15
N GLN A 292 -4.67 -17.24 -3.92
CA GLN A 292 -3.32 -17.72 -3.61
C GLN A 292 -3.36 -19.16 -3.11
N LYS A 293 -2.21 -19.83 -2.98
CA LYS A 293 -2.11 -21.24 -2.59
C LYS A 293 -2.80 -21.55 -1.25
N ASN A 294 -2.77 -20.61 -0.32
CA ASN A 294 -3.35 -20.68 1.02
C ASN A 294 -4.62 -19.82 1.15
N ALA A 295 -5.39 -19.66 0.05
CA ALA A 295 -6.61 -18.86 0.06
C ALA A 295 -7.60 -19.34 1.14
N LYS A 296 -8.01 -18.43 2.01
CA LYS A 296 -8.98 -18.64 3.08
C LYS A 296 -10.42 -18.34 2.61
N SER A 297 -10.57 -17.67 1.47
CA SER A 297 -11.85 -17.20 0.91
C SER A 297 -11.86 -17.20 -0.62
N ASN A 298 -13.07 -17.06 -1.16
CA ASN A 298 -13.34 -16.96 -2.60
C ASN A 298 -14.60 -16.12 -2.86
N CYS A 299 -15.08 -16.07 -4.10
CA CYS A 299 -16.28 -15.33 -4.52
C CYS A 299 -17.59 -15.76 -3.86
N LYS A 300 -17.62 -16.89 -3.15
CA LYS A 300 -18.78 -17.35 -2.37
C LYS A 300 -18.77 -16.87 -0.92
N ASN A 301 -17.71 -16.19 -0.47
CA ASN A 301 -17.58 -15.71 0.89
C ASN A 301 -18.73 -14.75 1.27
N ALA A 302 -19.28 -14.92 2.49
CA ALA A 302 -20.45 -14.18 2.96
C ALA A 302 -20.24 -12.66 3.03
N SER A 303 -19.00 -12.19 3.24
CA SER A 303 -18.68 -10.75 3.24
C SER A 303 -19.04 -10.06 1.92
N LEU A 304 -18.98 -10.78 0.79
CA LEU A 304 -19.34 -10.22 -0.52
C LEU A 304 -20.84 -9.96 -0.69
N GLN A 305 -21.69 -10.60 0.11
CA GLN A 305 -23.11 -10.22 0.16
C GLN A 305 -23.28 -8.82 0.77
N LYS A 306 -22.47 -8.46 1.77
CA LYS A 306 -22.47 -7.10 2.32
C LYS A 306 -22.02 -6.09 1.28
N LEU A 307 -21.01 -6.41 0.47
CA LEU A 307 -20.61 -5.57 -0.67
C LEU A 307 -21.77 -5.37 -1.65
N LYS A 308 -22.42 -6.47 -2.08
CA LYS A 308 -23.55 -6.41 -3.01
C LYS A 308 -24.69 -5.55 -2.47
N ASN A 309 -24.98 -5.65 -1.17
CA ASN A 309 -26.04 -4.86 -0.52
C ASN A 309 -25.66 -3.38 -0.35
N ALA A 310 -24.36 -3.07 -0.20
CA ALA A 310 -23.87 -1.70 -0.08
C ALA A 310 -23.81 -0.96 -1.43
N LEU A 311 -23.79 -1.69 -2.56
CA LEU A 311 -23.77 -1.09 -3.89
C LEU A 311 -25.06 -0.31 -4.18
N HIS A 312 -24.90 0.86 -4.79
CA HIS A 312 -26.01 1.66 -5.26
C HIS A 312 -26.90 0.85 -6.22
N LYS A 313 -28.22 0.93 -6.01
CA LYS A 313 -29.20 0.22 -6.84
C LYS A 313 -29.01 0.57 -8.32
N GLY A 314 -29.00 -0.46 -9.17
CA GLY A 314 -28.76 -0.33 -10.61
C GLY A 314 -27.32 -0.60 -11.04
N ILE A 315 -26.36 -0.73 -10.12
CA ILE A 315 -25.02 -1.24 -10.43
C ILE A 315 -25.06 -2.77 -10.49
N THR A 316 -24.59 -3.35 -11.59
CA THR A 316 -24.46 -4.80 -11.74
C THR A 316 -23.24 -5.30 -10.97
N TYR A 317 -23.38 -6.38 -10.23
CA TYR A 317 -22.29 -7.01 -9.48
C TYR A 317 -21.87 -8.32 -10.16
N SER A 318 -20.56 -8.53 -10.33
CA SER A 318 -19.98 -9.82 -10.70
C SER A 318 -18.74 -10.12 -9.85
N CYS A 319 -18.40 -11.40 -9.70
CA CYS A 319 -17.19 -11.84 -9.02
C CYS A 319 -16.59 -13.06 -9.73
N LYS A 320 -15.27 -13.07 -9.91
CA LYS A 320 -14.52 -14.20 -10.44
C LYS A 320 -13.34 -14.55 -9.56
N ASP A 321 -13.20 -15.84 -9.26
CA ASP A 321 -12.01 -16.40 -8.63
C ASP A 321 -10.91 -16.54 -9.67
N VAL A 322 -9.77 -15.89 -9.43
CA VAL A 322 -8.67 -15.84 -10.38
C VAL A 322 -7.37 -16.20 -9.67
N PRO A 323 -6.68 -17.28 -10.09
CA PRO A 323 -5.37 -17.62 -9.56
C PRO A 323 -4.39 -16.46 -9.77
N GLU A 324 -3.57 -16.15 -8.78
CA GLU A 324 -2.56 -15.07 -8.90
C GLU A 324 -1.64 -15.29 -10.12
N SER A 325 -1.26 -16.53 -10.40
CA SER A 325 -0.44 -16.90 -11.56
C SER A 325 -1.08 -16.49 -12.89
N ARG A 326 -2.42 -16.51 -13.00
CA ARG A 326 -3.14 -16.04 -14.18
C ARG A 326 -3.03 -14.52 -14.33
N ILE A 327 -3.10 -13.78 -13.23
CA ILE A 327 -2.94 -12.32 -13.22
C ILE A 327 -1.51 -11.95 -13.65
N GLN A 328 -0.51 -12.65 -13.10
CA GLN A 328 0.90 -12.49 -13.46
C GLN A 328 1.18 -12.82 -14.93
N GLU A 329 0.58 -13.91 -15.45
CA GLU A 329 0.64 -14.27 -16.87
C GLU A 329 0.08 -13.14 -17.74
N CYS A 330 -1.08 -12.61 -17.37
CA CYS A 330 -1.72 -11.50 -18.07
C CYS A 330 -0.88 -10.22 -18.05
N GLY A 331 -0.20 -9.95 -16.93
CA GLY A 331 0.77 -8.88 -16.80
C GLY A 331 1.90 -8.98 -17.84
N SER A 332 2.40 -10.20 -18.05
CA SER A 332 3.58 -10.47 -18.90
C SER A 332 3.24 -10.67 -20.39
N LYS A 333 1.96 -10.78 -20.76
CA LYS A 333 1.50 -11.10 -22.12
C LYS A 333 0.56 -10.01 -22.68
N PRO A 334 1.07 -8.93 -23.31
CA PRO A 334 0.25 -7.82 -23.80
C PRO A 334 -0.78 -8.21 -24.86
N GLN A 335 -0.57 -9.32 -25.56
CA GLN A 335 -1.53 -9.89 -26.54
C GLN A 335 -2.83 -10.38 -25.90
N ILE A 336 -2.84 -10.69 -24.60
CA ILE A 336 -4.06 -11.07 -23.90
C ILE A 336 -4.87 -9.79 -23.67
N ALA A 337 -6.06 -9.72 -24.24
CA ALA A 337 -6.95 -8.58 -24.07
C ALA A 337 -7.29 -8.36 -22.59
N CYS A 338 -7.29 -7.12 -22.13
CA CYS A 338 -7.45 -6.76 -20.71
C CYS A 338 -8.68 -7.41 -20.04
N ARG A 339 -9.82 -7.45 -20.74
CA ARG A 339 -11.07 -8.04 -20.23
C ARG A 339 -11.06 -9.57 -20.18
N THR A 340 -10.08 -10.23 -20.78
CA THR A 340 -9.91 -11.70 -20.79
C THR A 340 -8.92 -12.20 -19.75
N CYS A 341 -8.39 -11.29 -18.92
CA CYS A 341 -7.53 -11.64 -17.81
C CYS A 341 -8.27 -12.34 -16.67
N TRP A 342 -9.60 -12.25 -16.65
CA TRP A 342 -10.49 -12.91 -15.70
C TRP A 342 -11.82 -13.30 -16.33
#